data_AF-A0A2C9DE22-F1
#
_entry.id   AF-A0A2C9DE22-F1
#
_cell.length_a   1.000
_cell.length_b   1.000
_cell.length_c   1.000
_cell.angle_alpha   90.00
_cell.angle_beta   90.00
_cell.angle_gamma   90.00
#
_symmetry.space_group_name_H-M   'P 1'
#
loop_
_entity.id
_entity.type
_entity.pdbx_description
1 polymer ?
#
loop_
_entity_poly.entity_id
_entity_poly.type
_entity_poly.pdbx_seq_one_letter_code
_entity_poly.pdbx_strand_id
1 'polypeptide(L)'
;MMTRSKAACVLALTGTLLAGGMPTPAAFAADGDPVAGAESFTRACQRCHRSPEQLMMQVDGATPEDKTQTLGVLLPAHHAADATLRANIIAYLLSL
;
A
#
# COMPACT_ATOMS: atom_id res chain seq x y z
N MET A 1 27.57 32.14 -32.47
CA MET A 1 28.85 31.61 -31.92
C MET A 1 28.83 31.85 -30.42
N MET A 2 28.47 30.81 -29.65
CA MET A 2 29.39 30.06 -28.76
C MET A 2 29.84 30.89 -27.54
N THR A 3 29.15 30.72 -26.41
CA THR A 3 29.60 29.97 -25.21
C THR A 3 30.71 30.72 -24.44
N ARG A 4 30.60 31.00 -23.14
CA ARG A 4 30.72 30.03 -22.02
C ARG A 4 30.52 30.78 -20.69
N SER A 5 30.35 29.98 -19.63
CA SER A 5 30.50 30.29 -18.19
C SER A 5 29.15 30.55 -17.52
N LYS A 6 28.80 29.90 -16.41
CA LYS A 6 29.64 29.51 -15.28
C LYS A 6 29.16 28.19 -14.67
N ALA A 7 30.12 27.33 -14.35
CA ALA A 7 29.95 26.30 -13.36
C ALA A 7 29.60 26.96 -12.03
N ALA A 8 28.47 26.58 -11.43
CA ALA A 8 28.19 26.79 -10.03
C ALA A 8 27.64 25.47 -9.50
N CYS A 9 28.59 24.68 -8.99
CA CYS A 9 28.37 23.63 -8.02
C CYS A 9 27.61 24.25 -6.84
N VAL A 10 26.32 23.95 -6.72
CA VAL A 10 25.58 24.15 -5.48
C VAL A 10 25.13 22.77 -5.03
N LEU A 11 26.00 22.12 -4.24
CA LEU A 11 25.56 21.10 -3.31
C LEU A 11 24.55 21.75 -2.36
N ALA A 12 23.26 21.47 -2.57
CA ALA A 12 22.28 21.63 -1.52
C ALA A 12 22.28 20.35 -0.67
N LEU A 13 23.17 20.32 0.31
CA LEU A 13 23.02 19.49 1.51
C LEU A 13 21.95 20.15 2.40
N THR A 14 20.74 19.62 2.31
CA THR A 14 19.65 19.76 3.28
C THR A 14 19.02 18.37 3.34
N GLY A 15 19.18 17.54 4.38
CA GLY A 15 19.12 17.84 5.80
C GLY A 15 17.72 17.46 6.29
N THR A 16 17.63 16.41 7.14
CA THR A 16 16.46 16.02 7.98
C THR A 16 15.24 15.51 7.18
N LEU A 17 14.49 14.46 7.56
CA LEU A 17 14.18 13.86 8.84
C LEU A 17 14.12 12.31 8.69
N LEU A 18 14.65 11.59 9.67
CA LEU A 18 14.11 10.27 10.03
C LEU A 18 12.74 10.51 10.69
N ALA A 19 11.72 10.77 9.88
CA ALA A 19 10.36 10.53 10.32
C ALA A 19 10.25 9.01 10.44
N GLY A 20 10.17 8.50 11.67
CA GLY A 20 9.56 7.20 11.96
C GLY A 20 8.06 7.27 11.66
N GLY A 21 7.72 7.68 10.44
CA GLY A 21 6.37 7.81 9.94
C GLY A 21 5.83 6.41 9.80
N MET A 22 4.93 6.05 10.72
CA MET A 22 4.07 4.91 10.46
C MET A 22 3.39 5.18 9.11
N PRO A 23 3.53 4.28 8.13
CA PRO A 23 2.90 4.47 6.84
C PRO A 23 1.41 4.74 7.05
N THR A 24 0.93 5.84 6.44
CA THR A 24 -0.50 6.14 6.44
C THR A 24 -1.22 5.04 5.68
N PRO A 25 -2.45 4.67 6.05
CA PRO A 25 -3.21 3.59 5.41
C PRO A 25 -3.22 3.72 3.88
N ALA A 26 -3.44 4.92 3.33
CA ALA A 26 -3.39 5.19 1.90
C ALA A 26 -2.05 4.80 1.20
N ALA A 27 -0.92 4.84 1.91
CA ALA A 27 0.36 4.41 1.38
C ALA A 27 0.45 2.89 1.17
N PHE A 28 -0.31 2.08 1.92
CA PHE A 28 -0.30 0.62 1.77
C PHE A 28 -0.93 0.16 0.45
N ALA A 29 -1.93 0.89 -0.05
CA ALA A 29 -2.58 0.54 -1.32
C ALA A 29 -1.75 1.02 -2.53
N ALA A 30 -1.08 2.17 -2.41
CA ALA A 30 -0.38 2.82 -3.52
C ALA A 30 0.87 2.05 -4.00
N ASP A 31 1.55 1.32 -3.09
CA ASP A 31 2.80 0.61 -3.37
C ASP A 31 2.65 -0.92 -3.50
N GLY A 32 1.44 -1.45 -3.33
CA GLY A 32 1.19 -2.90 -3.37
C GLY A 32 1.06 -3.46 -4.78
N ASP A 33 1.50 -4.71 -4.98
CA ASP A 33 1.29 -5.46 -6.23
C ASP A 33 -0.03 -6.28 -6.17
N PRO A 34 -1.05 -5.91 -6.96
CA PRO A 34 -2.33 -6.61 -6.95
C PRO A 34 -2.25 -8.05 -7.48
N VAL A 35 -1.27 -8.38 -8.35
CA VAL A 35 -1.10 -9.76 -8.84
C VAL A 35 -0.56 -10.65 -7.72
N ALA A 36 0.49 -10.20 -7.02
CA ALA A 36 0.99 -10.89 -5.83
C ALA A 36 -0.05 -10.95 -4.70
N GLY A 37 -0.91 -9.93 -4.61
CA GLY A 37 -2.03 -9.86 -3.70
C GLY A 37 -3.08 -10.93 -3.97
N ALA A 38 -3.48 -11.10 -5.23
CA ALA A 38 -4.43 -12.13 -5.65
C ALA A 38 -3.93 -13.53 -5.31
N GLU A 39 -2.67 -13.83 -5.60
CA GLU A 39 -2.10 -15.13 -5.25
C GLU A 39 -2.06 -15.36 -3.73
N SER A 40 -1.71 -14.33 -2.97
CA SER A 40 -1.66 -14.39 -1.51
C SER A 40 -3.04 -14.60 -0.91
N PHE A 41 -4.06 -13.94 -1.47
CA PHE A 41 -5.46 -14.15 -1.11
C PHE A 41 -5.90 -15.58 -1.38
N THR A 42 -5.59 -16.14 -2.56
CA THR A 42 -5.90 -17.55 -2.89
C THR A 42 -5.26 -18.52 -1.90
N ARG A 43 -3.99 -18.31 -1.55
CA ARG A 43 -3.25 -19.22 -0.65
C ARG A 43 -3.72 -19.17 0.80
N ALA A 44 -3.96 -17.96 1.33
CA ALA A 44 -4.15 -17.75 2.76
C ALA A 44 -5.60 -17.43 3.15
N CYS A 45 -6.35 -16.74 2.28
CA CYS A 45 -7.64 -16.15 2.62
C CYS A 45 -8.82 -16.94 2.04
N GLN A 46 -8.64 -17.59 0.88
CA GLN A 46 -9.74 -18.22 0.14
C GLN A 46 -10.40 -19.40 0.86
N ARG A 47 -9.68 -20.02 1.81
CA ARG A 47 -10.24 -21.07 2.67
C ARG A 47 -11.43 -20.58 3.50
N CYS A 48 -11.40 -19.33 3.95
CA CYS A 48 -12.46 -18.70 4.75
C CYS A 48 -13.31 -17.74 3.91
N HIS A 49 -12.70 -17.04 2.95
CA HIS A 49 -13.33 -16.04 2.10
C HIS A 49 -13.35 -16.49 0.65
N ARG A 50 -14.38 -17.24 0.25
CA ARG A 50 -14.45 -17.87 -1.08
C ARG A 50 -14.51 -16.87 -2.24
N SER A 51 -15.13 -15.71 -2.03
CA SER A 51 -15.24 -14.63 -3.02
C SER A 51 -14.68 -13.34 -2.40
N PRO A 52 -13.62 -12.77 -2.98
CA PRO A 52 -13.07 -11.50 -2.52
C PRO A 52 -14.02 -10.32 -2.81
N GLU A 53 -14.87 -10.40 -3.84
CA GLU A 53 -15.90 -9.39 -4.13
C GLU A 53 -16.97 -9.35 -3.03
N GLN A 54 -17.45 -10.53 -2.60
CA GLN A 54 -18.41 -10.63 -1.50
C GLN A 54 -17.81 -10.16 -0.18
N LEU A 55 -16.54 -10.46 0.07
CA LEU A 55 -15.81 -9.91 1.21
C LEU A 55 -15.77 -8.38 1.14
N MET A 56 -15.45 -7.80 -0.01
CA MET A 56 -15.33 -6.34 -0.17
C MET A 56 -16.65 -5.57 -0.05
N MET A 57 -17.80 -6.24 -0.20
CA MET A 57 -19.11 -5.68 0.13
C MET A 57 -19.34 -5.56 1.65
N GLN A 58 -18.62 -6.34 2.46
CA GLN A 58 -18.72 -6.35 3.93
C GLN A 58 -17.65 -5.50 4.61
N VAL A 59 -16.64 -5.03 3.86
CA VAL A 59 -15.60 -4.13 4.37
C VAL A 59 -16.20 -2.73 4.53
N ASP A 60 -16.17 -2.22 5.76
CA ASP A 60 -16.61 -0.86 6.08
C ASP A 60 -15.79 0.19 5.31
N GLY A 61 -16.49 1.19 4.77
CA GLY A 61 -15.91 2.32 4.05
C GLY A 61 -16.66 2.65 2.77
N ALA A 62 -16.88 3.95 2.53
CA ALA A 62 -17.56 4.43 1.33
C ALA A 62 -16.60 4.69 0.17
N THR A 63 -15.34 4.98 0.49
CA THR A 63 -14.27 5.31 -0.46
C THR A 63 -13.16 4.26 -0.46
N PRO A 64 -12.33 4.17 -1.52
CA PRO A 64 -11.13 3.32 -1.52
C PRO A 64 -10.20 3.64 -0.34
N GLU A 65 -10.07 4.91 0.04
CA GLU A 65 -9.25 5.36 1.16
C GLU A 65 -9.79 4.83 2.50
N ASP A 66 -11.11 4.90 2.72
CA ASP A 66 -11.75 4.34 3.91
C ASP A 66 -11.53 2.83 3.99
N LYS A 67 -11.72 2.12 2.88
CA LYS A 67 -11.53 0.67 2.83
C LYS A 67 -10.06 0.29 3.06
N THR A 68 -9.14 1.09 2.53
CA THR A 68 -7.70 0.93 2.81
C THR A 68 -7.41 1.04 4.29
N GLN A 69 -8.02 2.03 4.97
CA GLN A 69 -7.88 2.21 6.41
C GLN A 69 -8.45 1.01 7.19
N THR A 70 -9.67 0.59 6.87
CA THR A 70 -10.33 -0.56 7.50
C THR A 70 -9.48 -1.83 7.35
N LEU A 71 -9.02 -2.13 6.14
CA LEU A 71 -8.18 -3.30 5.86
C LEU A 71 -6.80 -3.18 6.53
N GLY A 72 -6.20 -1.99 6.52
CA GLY A 72 -4.91 -1.72 7.14
C GLY A 72 -4.89 -1.99 8.64
N VAL A 73 -6.02 -1.77 9.34
CA VAL A 73 -6.20 -2.09 10.76
C VAL A 73 -6.54 -3.56 10.98
N LEU A 74 -7.38 -4.15 10.14
CA LEU A 74 -7.89 -5.51 10.31
C LEU A 74 -6.84 -6.59 9.99
N LEU A 75 -6.13 -6.43 8.88
CA LEU A 75 -5.24 -7.46 8.33
C LEU A 75 -4.06 -7.84 9.23
N PRO A 76 -3.38 -6.93 9.96
CA PRO A 76 -2.33 -7.31 10.90
C PRO A 76 -2.83 -8.22 12.03
N ALA A 77 -4.08 -8.02 12.48
CA ALA A 77 -4.74 -8.87 13.47
C ALA A 77 -5.37 -10.13 12.84
N HIS A 78 -5.44 -10.20 11.51
CA HIS A 78 -6.13 -11.23 10.76
C HIS A 78 -5.26 -11.76 9.61
N HIS A 79 -4.23 -12.53 9.95
CA HIS A 79 -3.36 -13.31 9.06
C HIS A 79 -2.35 -12.55 8.18
N ALA A 80 -2.31 -11.22 8.19
CA ALA A 80 -1.40 -10.42 7.36
C ALA A 80 -0.60 -9.37 8.18
N ALA A 81 0.16 -9.86 9.16
CA ALA A 81 1.06 -9.05 9.99
C ALA A 81 2.21 -8.42 9.18
N ASP A 82 2.75 -9.15 8.20
CA ASP A 82 3.79 -8.63 7.30
C ASP A 82 3.27 -7.43 6.49
N ALA A 83 4.07 -6.36 6.47
CA ALA A 83 3.66 -5.10 5.85
C ALA A 83 3.54 -5.20 4.32
N THR A 84 4.45 -5.94 3.67
CA THR A 84 4.48 -6.11 2.22
C THR A 84 3.33 -6.99 1.76
N LEU A 85 3.12 -8.13 2.42
CA LEU A 85 1.98 -9.01 2.17
C LEU A 85 0.67 -8.24 2.31
N ARG A 86 0.53 -7.45 3.38
CA ARG A 86 -0.67 -6.64 3.62
C ARG A 86 -0.89 -5.61 2.52
N ALA A 87 0.15 -4.87 2.11
CA ALA A 87 0.06 -3.91 1.02
C ALA A 87 -0.43 -4.58 -0.29
N ASN A 88 0.13 -5.74 -0.65
CA ASN A 88 -0.28 -6.48 -1.84
C ASN A 88 -1.73 -6.95 -1.76
N ILE A 89 -2.16 -7.50 -0.62
CA ILE A 89 -3.57 -7.94 -0.42
C ILE A 89 -4.53 -6.76 -0.52
N ILE A 90 -4.20 -5.62 0.09
CA ILE A 90 -5.01 -4.40 0.01
C ILE A 90 -5.11 -3.91 -1.43
N ALA A 91 -3.98 -3.84 -2.16
CA ALA A 91 -3.95 -3.44 -3.56
C ALA A 91 -4.83 -4.35 -4.43
N TYR A 92 -4.77 -5.67 -4.22
CA TYR A 92 -5.65 -6.62 -4.91
C TYR A 92 -7.13 -6.36 -4.60
N LEU A 93 -7.50 -6.31 -3.32
CA LEU A 93 -8.90 -6.18 -2.91
C LEU A 93 -9.54 -4.88 -3.39
N LEU A 94 -8.76 -3.78 -3.48
CA LEU A 94 -9.23 -2.50 -4.01
C LEU A 94 -9.30 -2.43 -5.53
N SER A 95 -8.71 -3.40 -6.24
CA SER A 95 -8.73 -3.47 -7.71
C SER A 95 -9.95 -4.23 -8.27
N LEU A 96 -10.77 -4.82 -7.40
CA LEU A 96 -12.01 -5.55 -7.72
C LEU A 96 -13.17 -4.58 -8.00
#